data_AF-A0A3M1H854-F1
#
_entry.id   AF-A0A3M1H854-F1
#
_cell.length_a   1.000
_cell.length_b   1.000
_cell.length_c   1.000
_cell.angle_alpha   90.00
_cell.angle_beta   90.00
_cell.angle_gamma   90.00
#
_symmetry.space_group_name_H-M   'P 1'
#
loop_
_entity.id
_entity.type
_entity.pdbx_description
1 polymer ?
#
loop_
_entity_poly.entity_id
_entity_poly.type
_entity_poly.pdbx_seq_one_letter_code
_entity_poly.pdbx_strand_id
1 'polypeptide(L)'
;MNLQSKMINFQVEEGGICTISLRLPINSLRLQEKFYDELSSWMEVFKKKENVKGILLKLSPHDPILPFLFYQELFQLSSKNAKQKIKSFHNVIMEWNRWNIPKIALAYGNLGSHCLEWALWCDYIWGPSEEGVVFVFPELKLGLPPFLGGITRLTHKIGLAHTVDFFLASQPVDIEKAHEIGLVDHIQPLGTLEEQARHFLLQLIQKPTKKGKAYSPPPRRSTSWLCRYFARRRLRKIGQIHYKTNPGLQKALESAYKISSSKKLEYGLSLEMKAFLELMDYEIAQNWFHLHFQAEQILHQKMQAPLSRFFSQKPIGVLGAGNMGIYLAYTLAMKDYPVRLKDVNHQALGMGLKQIHSLMQRHYSDWTLNKKFALLSPTTH
;
A
#
# COMPACT_ATOMS: atom_id res chain seq x y z
N MET A 1 -28.17 6.15 -13.77
CA MET A 1 -28.88 6.76 -12.62
C MET A 1 -27.85 7.05 -11.53
N ASN A 2 -27.61 8.32 -11.20
CA ASN A 2 -26.55 8.72 -10.27
C ASN A 2 -27.08 8.73 -8.83
N LEU A 3 -26.41 8.00 -7.95
CA LEU A 3 -26.62 8.08 -6.51
C LEU A 3 -25.37 8.76 -5.94
N GLN A 4 -25.51 10.03 -5.59
CA GLN A 4 -24.44 10.83 -5.03
C GLN A 4 -24.57 10.87 -3.51
N SER A 5 -23.66 10.23 -2.79
CA SER A 5 -23.42 10.53 -1.37
C SER A 5 -22.34 11.61 -1.25
N LYS A 6 -22.12 12.14 -0.03
CA LYS A 6 -21.02 13.09 0.23
C LYS A 6 -19.63 12.45 0.07
N MET A 7 -19.53 11.11 0.06
CA MET A 7 -18.28 10.36 0.20
C MET A 7 -18.02 9.33 -0.91
N ILE A 8 -19.07 8.81 -1.56
CA ILE A 8 -18.98 7.80 -2.60
C ILE A 8 -19.85 8.22 -3.78
N ASN A 9 -19.28 8.17 -4.97
CA ASN A 9 -19.98 8.43 -6.22
C ASN A 9 -20.23 7.11 -6.96
N PHE A 10 -21.51 6.83 -7.19
CA PHE A 10 -21.99 5.66 -7.90
C PHE A 10 -22.59 6.07 -9.24
N GLN A 11 -22.08 5.45 -10.29
CA GLN A 11 -22.58 5.63 -11.65
C GLN A 11 -22.95 4.25 -12.21
N VAL A 12 -24.26 4.03 -12.40
CA VAL A 12 -24.75 2.84 -13.10
C VAL A 12 -24.98 3.21 -14.56
N GLU A 13 -24.23 2.56 -15.44
CA GLU A 13 -24.20 2.77 -16.89
C GLU A 13 -25.16 1.81 -17.62
N GLU A 14 -25.45 2.12 -18.88
CA GLU A 14 -26.21 1.24 -19.77
C GLU A 14 -25.41 -0.06 -19.99
N GLY A 15 -26.02 -1.22 -19.73
CA GLY A 15 -25.34 -2.53 -19.70
C GLY A 15 -25.16 -3.12 -18.30
N GLY A 16 -25.53 -2.39 -17.24
CA GLY A 16 -25.56 -2.90 -15.87
C GLY A 16 -24.20 -2.91 -15.17
N ILE A 17 -23.21 -2.19 -15.70
CA ILE A 17 -21.96 -1.92 -15.00
C ILE A 17 -22.20 -0.79 -13.99
N CYS A 18 -21.75 -1.01 -12.75
CA CYS A 18 -21.69 0.02 -11.74
C CYS A 18 -20.24 0.44 -11.50
N THR A 19 -19.93 1.70 -11.80
CA THR A 19 -18.67 2.34 -11.45
C THR A 19 -18.82 2.97 -10.06
N ILE A 20 -17.95 2.54 -9.15
CA ILE A 20 -17.83 3.03 -7.78
C ILE A 20 -16.54 3.83 -7.69
N SER A 21 -16.66 5.08 -7.28
CA SER A 21 -15.51 5.96 -7.01
C SER A 21 -15.65 6.58 -5.63
N LEU A 22 -14.56 6.63 -4.89
CA LEU A 22 -14.52 7.27 -3.58
C LEU A 22 -14.23 8.76 -3.79
N ARG A 23 -14.96 9.63 -3.10
CA ARG A 23 -14.83 11.09 -3.20
C ARG A 23 -14.91 11.68 -1.81
N LEU A 24 -13.78 11.79 -1.13
CA LEU A 24 -13.69 12.39 0.20
C LEU A 24 -12.73 13.59 0.19
N PRO A 25 -13.05 14.69 0.91
CA PRO A 25 -12.16 15.84 0.98
C PRO A 25 -10.86 15.46 1.72
N ILE A 26 -9.74 15.94 1.16
CA ILE A 26 -8.34 15.64 1.55
C ILE A 26 -8.02 15.90 3.04
N ASN A 27 -8.88 16.62 3.78
CA ASN A 27 -8.57 17.16 5.11
C ASN A 27 -9.44 16.67 6.28
N SER A 28 -10.29 15.66 6.13
CA SER A 28 -11.19 15.25 7.23
C SER A 28 -10.74 13.97 7.93
N LEU A 29 -9.87 14.17 8.92
CA LEU A 29 -9.45 13.18 9.93
C LEU A 29 -10.60 12.61 10.79
N ARG A 30 -11.83 13.12 10.66
CA ARG A 30 -13.00 12.80 11.51
C ARG A 30 -14.21 12.18 10.77
N LEU A 31 -14.08 11.80 9.49
CA LEU A 31 -15.24 11.45 8.65
C LEU A 31 -15.42 9.95 8.34
N GLN A 32 -14.81 9.00 9.06
CA GLN A 32 -14.76 7.58 8.64
C GLN A 32 -15.69 6.56 9.31
N GLU A 33 -16.30 6.81 10.47
CA GLU A 33 -17.38 5.92 10.96
C GLU A 33 -18.55 5.92 9.95
N LYS A 34 -18.83 7.09 9.39
CA LYS A 34 -19.82 7.28 8.34
C LYS A 34 -19.49 6.53 7.06
N PHE A 35 -18.22 6.19 6.77
CA PHE A 35 -17.88 5.47 5.54
C PHE A 35 -18.46 4.05 5.54
N TYR A 36 -18.28 3.28 6.62
CA TYR A 36 -18.83 1.93 6.69
C TYR A 36 -20.32 1.91 6.96
N ASP A 37 -20.86 2.88 7.70
CA ASP A 37 -22.31 3.03 7.86
C ASP A 37 -22.97 3.38 6.52
N GLU A 38 -22.39 4.33 5.76
CA GLU A 38 -22.82 4.61 4.40
C GLU A 38 -22.67 3.35 3.53
N LEU A 39 -21.51 2.69 3.53
CA LEU A 39 -21.28 1.51 2.69
C LEU A 39 -22.24 0.36 3.04
N SER A 40 -22.56 0.15 4.31
CA SER A 40 -23.58 -0.81 4.77
C SER A 40 -24.97 -0.43 4.25
N SER A 41 -25.38 0.83 4.41
CA SER A 41 -26.65 1.33 3.87
C SER A 41 -26.73 1.19 2.34
N TRP A 42 -25.61 1.40 1.65
CA TRP A 42 -25.52 1.23 0.21
C TRP A 42 -25.63 -0.22 -0.22
N MET A 43 -24.98 -1.14 0.48
CA MET A 43 -25.13 -2.56 0.17
C MET A 43 -26.59 -3.02 0.27
N GLU A 44 -27.39 -2.47 1.19
CA GLU A 44 -28.83 -2.71 1.21
C GLU A 44 -29.56 -2.14 -0.01
N VAL A 45 -29.17 -0.96 -0.49
CA VAL A 45 -29.71 -0.36 -1.73
C VAL A 45 -29.33 -1.19 -2.95
N PHE A 46 -28.10 -1.68 -3.04
CA PHE A 46 -27.64 -2.56 -4.12
C PHE A 46 -28.37 -3.90 -4.13
N LYS A 47 -28.62 -4.51 -2.97
CA LYS A 47 -29.44 -5.73 -2.86
C LYS A 47 -30.83 -5.56 -3.48
N LYS A 48 -31.39 -4.34 -3.45
CA LYS A 48 -32.71 -4.03 -4.00
C LYS A 48 -32.70 -3.71 -5.51
N LYS A 49 -31.52 -3.48 -6.12
CA LYS A 49 -31.41 -3.12 -7.55
C LYS A 49 -30.96 -4.32 -8.37
N GLU A 50 -31.92 -4.95 -9.06
CA GLU A 50 -31.70 -6.14 -9.91
C GLU A 50 -30.85 -5.89 -11.18
N ASN A 51 -30.52 -4.62 -11.49
CA ASN A 51 -29.87 -4.25 -12.75
C ASN A 51 -28.33 -4.21 -12.73
N VAL A 52 -27.68 -4.45 -11.58
CA VAL A 52 -26.21 -4.40 -11.50
C VAL A 52 -25.62 -5.79 -11.77
N LYS A 53 -24.88 -5.90 -12.88
CA LYS A 53 -24.30 -7.16 -13.39
C LYS A 53 -22.78 -7.21 -13.24
N GLY A 54 -22.12 -6.09 -13.04
CA GLY A 54 -20.68 -6.01 -12.78
C GLY A 54 -20.29 -4.72 -12.09
N ILE A 55 -19.14 -4.74 -11.39
CA ILE A 55 -18.65 -3.60 -10.62
C ILE A 55 -17.24 -3.20 -11.10
N LEU A 56 -17.06 -1.90 -11.30
CA LEU A 56 -15.76 -1.26 -11.49
C LEU A 56 -15.46 -0.39 -10.27
N LEU A 57 -14.49 -0.77 -9.45
CA LEU A 57 -14.10 -0.05 -8.24
C LEU A 57 -12.84 0.77 -8.51
N LYS A 58 -12.97 2.09 -8.56
CA LYS A 58 -11.83 3.01 -8.73
C LYS A 58 -11.21 3.32 -7.37
N LEU A 59 -9.90 3.10 -7.27
CA LEU A 59 -9.10 3.29 -6.06
C LEU A 59 -7.89 4.18 -6.34
N SER A 60 -7.66 5.15 -5.47
CA SER A 60 -6.63 6.19 -5.56
C SER A 60 -5.95 6.40 -4.21
N PRO A 61 -4.69 6.90 -4.14
CA PRO A 61 -4.04 7.28 -2.88
C PRO A 61 -4.79 8.35 -2.10
N HIS A 62 -5.62 9.15 -2.79
CA HIS A 62 -6.47 10.14 -2.16
C HIS A 62 -7.76 9.55 -1.61
N ASP A 63 -8.02 8.27 -1.85
CA ASP A 63 -9.20 7.58 -1.36
C ASP A 63 -8.98 7.14 0.08
N PRO A 64 -9.73 7.68 1.05
CA PRO A 64 -9.50 7.39 2.46
C PRO A 64 -10.46 6.28 2.88
N ILE A 65 -10.17 5.06 2.43
CA ILE A 65 -10.95 3.88 2.83
C ILE A 65 -10.89 3.73 4.36
N LEU A 66 -9.70 3.90 4.93
CA LEU A 66 -9.47 4.09 6.37
C LEU A 66 -8.07 4.71 6.51
N PRO A 67 -7.94 5.99 6.84
CA PRO A 67 -6.64 6.62 7.00
C PRO A 67 -5.99 6.13 8.28
N PHE A 68 -4.70 6.37 8.32
CA PHE A 68 -3.80 6.14 9.44
C PHE A 68 -4.36 6.50 10.84
N LEU A 69 -5.18 7.55 10.92
CA LEU A 69 -5.79 8.01 12.17
C LEU A 69 -6.87 7.08 12.74
N PHE A 70 -7.48 6.24 11.91
CA PHE A 70 -8.48 5.28 12.35
C PHE A 70 -7.88 4.23 13.31
N TYR A 71 -6.62 3.87 13.13
CA TYR A 71 -5.92 3.02 14.09
C TYR A 71 -5.90 3.67 15.47
N GLN A 72 -5.64 4.98 15.55
CA GLN A 72 -5.64 5.68 16.83
C GLN A 72 -7.00 5.59 17.54
N GLU A 73 -8.10 5.74 16.80
CA GLU A 73 -9.44 5.55 17.36
C GLU A 73 -9.64 4.12 17.86
N LEU A 74 -9.22 3.10 17.10
CA LEU A 74 -9.31 1.71 17.54
C LEU A 74 -8.52 1.47 18.84
N PHE A 75 -7.30 2.01 18.95
CA PHE A 75 -6.47 1.88 20.16
C PHE A 75 -7.06 2.58 21.39
N GLN A 76 -7.96 3.54 21.22
CA GLN A 76 -8.67 4.19 22.33
C GLN A 76 -9.89 3.40 22.79
N LEU A 77 -10.37 2.44 22.00
CA LEU A 77 -11.49 1.59 22.36
C LEU A 77 -11.05 0.44 23.26
N SER A 78 -11.95 -0.05 24.11
CA SER A 78 -11.76 -1.34 24.77
C SER A 78 -11.68 -2.46 23.73
N SER A 79 -10.92 -3.52 24.00
CA SER A 79 -10.74 -4.64 23.07
C SER A 79 -12.07 -5.31 22.69
N LYS A 80 -13.08 -5.26 23.58
CA LYS A 80 -14.47 -5.70 23.29
C LYS A 80 -15.13 -4.82 22.22
N ASN A 81 -15.05 -3.50 22.37
CA ASN A 81 -15.66 -2.54 21.43
C ASN A 81 -14.93 -2.56 20.08
N ALA A 82 -13.60 -2.60 20.10
CA ALA A 82 -12.79 -2.73 18.89
C ALA A 82 -13.13 -4.01 18.12
N LYS A 83 -13.26 -5.15 18.82
CA LYS A 83 -13.71 -6.41 18.21
C LYS A 83 -15.08 -6.30 17.55
N GLN A 84 -16.04 -5.63 18.20
CA GLN A 84 -17.37 -5.43 17.63
C GLN A 84 -17.33 -4.55 16.37
N LYS A 85 -16.51 -3.49 16.39
CA LYS A 85 -16.32 -2.59 15.25
C LYS A 85 -15.61 -3.29 14.08
N ILE A 86 -14.56 -4.07 14.33
CA ILE A 86 -13.90 -4.86 13.29
C ILE A 86 -14.87 -5.89 12.69
N LYS A 87 -15.69 -6.54 13.53
CA LYS A 87 -16.71 -7.48 13.06
C LYS A 87 -17.75 -6.83 12.14
N SER A 88 -18.17 -5.58 12.39
CA SER A 88 -19.12 -4.92 11.48
C SER A 88 -18.50 -4.71 10.10
N PHE A 89 -17.21 -4.36 10.02
CA PHE A 89 -16.50 -4.27 8.75
C PHE A 89 -16.34 -5.63 8.07
N HIS A 90 -16.04 -6.68 8.84
CA HIS A 90 -15.97 -8.04 8.29
C HIS A 90 -17.31 -8.50 7.71
N ASN A 91 -18.42 -8.18 8.37
CA ASN A 91 -19.75 -8.47 7.84
C ASN A 91 -19.94 -7.79 6.49
N VAL A 92 -19.58 -6.50 6.41
CA VAL A 92 -19.71 -5.71 5.20
C VAL A 92 -18.92 -6.30 4.04
N ILE A 93 -17.66 -6.65 4.30
CA ILE A 93 -16.77 -7.26 3.32
C ILE A 93 -17.26 -8.65 2.89
N MET A 94 -17.78 -9.43 3.83
CA MET A 94 -18.35 -10.75 3.52
C MET A 94 -19.63 -10.62 2.69
N GLU A 95 -20.44 -9.59 2.89
CA GLU A 95 -21.57 -9.28 2.01
C GLU A 95 -21.10 -8.88 0.62
N TRP A 96 -20.12 -7.99 0.51
CA TRP A 96 -19.49 -7.64 -0.76
C TRP A 96 -18.99 -8.88 -1.51
N ASN A 97 -18.35 -9.81 -0.80
CA ASN A 97 -17.84 -11.06 -1.34
C ASN A 97 -18.94 -12.05 -1.77
N ARG A 98 -20.13 -11.99 -1.14
CA ARG A 98 -21.26 -12.87 -1.49
C ARG A 98 -21.96 -12.47 -2.79
N TRP A 99 -21.77 -11.24 -3.26
CA TRP A 99 -22.32 -10.80 -4.54
C TRP A 99 -21.64 -11.54 -5.68
N ASN A 100 -22.38 -12.43 -6.32
CA ASN A 100 -21.92 -13.26 -7.44
C ASN A 100 -21.94 -12.48 -8.76
N ILE A 101 -21.29 -11.32 -8.78
CA ILE A 101 -21.08 -10.48 -9.96
C ILE A 101 -19.59 -10.14 -10.08
N PRO A 102 -19.03 -10.09 -11.29
CA PRO A 102 -17.62 -9.76 -11.49
C PRO A 102 -17.29 -8.35 -10.98
N LYS A 103 -16.18 -8.22 -10.26
CA LYS A 103 -15.65 -6.98 -9.70
C LYS A 103 -14.22 -6.74 -10.17
N ILE A 104 -13.94 -5.56 -10.71
CA ILE A 104 -12.60 -5.14 -11.11
C ILE A 104 -12.20 -3.92 -10.29
N ALA A 105 -11.06 -3.98 -9.62
CA ALA A 105 -10.43 -2.82 -9.00
C ALA A 105 -9.49 -2.13 -10.00
N LEU A 106 -9.64 -0.82 -10.17
CA LEU A 106 -8.72 0.03 -10.91
C LEU A 106 -7.83 0.77 -9.91
N ALA A 107 -6.54 0.46 -9.94
CA ALA A 107 -5.52 1.01 -9.08
C ALA A 107 -4.89 2.26 -9.72
N TYR A 108 -5.08 3.42 -9.09
CA TYR A 108 -4.45 4.68 -9.46
C TYR A 108 -3.54 5.13 -8.32
N GLY A 109 -2.33 5.64 -8.61
CA GLY A 109 -1.35 6.07 -7.61
C GLY A 109 -0.99 5.03 -6.54
N ASN A 110 -0.58 5.50 -5.35
CA ASN A 110 -0.19 4.62 -4.24
C ASN A 110 -1.42 3.96 -3.57
N LEU A 111 -1.63 2.67 -3.84
CA LEU A 111 -2.61 1.84 -3.16
C LEU A 111 -2.01 1.28 -1.87
N GLY A 112 -2.12 2.09 -0.83
CA GLY A 112 -1.75 1.73 0.53
C GLY A 112 -2.91 1.13 1.33
N SER A 113 -2.57 0.36 2.35
CA SER A 113 -3.44 0.08 3.50
C SER A 113 -4.78 -0.56 3.10
N HIS A 114 -5.88 -0.07 3.67
CA HIS A 114 -7.22 -0.57 3.41
C HIS A 114 -7.65 -0.43 1.94
N CYS A 115 -7.07 0.50 1.16
CA CYS A 115 -7.33 0.56 -0.28
C CYS A 115 -6.84 -0.70 -1.00
N LEU A 116 -5.65 -1.18 -0.63
CA LEU A 116 -5.16 -2.46 -1.10
C LEU A 116 -6.04 -3.62 -0.60
N GLU A 117 -6.53 -3.58 0.65
CA GLU A 117 -7.45 -4.61 1.16
C GLU A 117 -8.75 -4.68 0.34
N TRP A 118 -9.34 -3.53 -0.03
CA TRP A 118 -10.52 -3.50 -0.89
C TRP A 118 -10.26 -3.93 -2.33
N ALA A 119 -9.10 -3.57 -2.89
CA ALA A 119 -8.68 -4.07 -4.19
C ALA A 119 -8.59 -5.61 -4.18
N LEU A 120 -8.08 -6.19 -3.09
CA LEU A 120 -7.98 -7.63 -2.88
C LEU A 120 -9.33 -8.35 -2.71
N TRP A 121 -10.42 -7.62 -2.45
CA TRP A 121 -11.80 -8.11 -2.45
C TRP A 121 -12.48 -8.05 -3.82
N CYS A 122 -11.82 -7.50 -4.83
CA CYS A 122 -12.24 -7.62 -6.22
C CYS A 122 -11.70 -8.92 -6.85
N ASP A 123 -12.28 -9.32 -7.98
CA ASP A 123 -11.84 -10.51 -8.72
C ASP A 123 -10.55 -10.22 -9.48
N TYR A 124 -10.44 -9.01 -10.03
CA TYR A 124 -9.27 -8.54 -10.77
C TYR A 124 -8.78 -7.19 -10.24
N ILE A 125 -7.47 -6.97 -10.27
CA ILE A 125 -6.82 -5.70 -10.00
C ILE A 125 -6.09 -5.26 -11.28
N TRP A 126 -6.44 -4.10 -11.81
CA TRP A 126 -5.83 -3.52 -12.99
C TRP A 126 -5.15 -2.20 -12.62
N GLY A 127 -4.10 -1.82 -13.34
CA GLY A 127 -3.48 -0.51 -13.15
C GLY A 127 -2.85 0.06 -14.42
N PRO A 128 -2.45 1.34 -14.39
CA PRO A 128 -1.83 2.03 -15.50
C PRO A 128 -0.40 1.56 -15.75
N SER A 129 0.05 1.54 -17.02
CA SER A 129 1.45 1.29 -17.39
C SER A 129 2.38 2.45 -17.02
N GLU A 130 1.83 3.65 -16.88
CA GLU A 130 2.56 4.86 -16.54
C GLU A 130 3.00 4.85 -15.07
N GLU A 131 4.19 5.42 -14.81
CA GLU A 131 4.84 5.39 -13.51
C GLU A 131 3.98 6.02 -12.40
N GLY A 132 3.97 5.38 -11.21
CA GLY A 132 3.46 5.97 -9.98
C GLY A 132 2.53 5.07 -9.15
N VAL A 133 2.10 3.92 -9.68
CA VAL A 133 1.29 2.96 -8.91
C VAL A 133 2.18 2.04 -8.10
N VAL A 134 1.95 2.06 -6.79
CA VAL A 134 2.65 1.21 -5.84
C VAL A 134 1.67 0.60 -4.85
N PHE A 135 2.00 -0.59 -4.35
CA PHE A 135 1.19 -1.38 -3.42
C PHE A 135 1.94 -1.58 -2.11
N VAL A 136 1.32 -1.26 -0.98
CA VAL A 136 1.99 -1.36 0.33
C VAL A 136 0.99 -1.52 1.48
N PHE A 137 1.39 -2.26 2.51
CA PHE A 137 0.72 -2.26 3.82
C PHE A 137 1.53 -1.41 4.82
N PRO A 138 1.30 -0.08 4.89
CA PRO A 138 2.02 0.79 5.81
C PRO A 138 1.79 0.44 7.28
N GLU A 139 0.69 -0.27 7.61
CA GLU A 139 0.37 -0.82 8.93
C GLU A 139 1.52 -1.62 9.53
N LEU A 140 2.21 -2.39 8.68
CA LEU A 140 3.30 -3.23 9.11
C LEU A 140 4.44 -2.39 9.67
N LYS A 141 4.69 -1.17 9.15
CA LYS A 141 5.67 -0.24 9.72
C LYS A 141 5.24 0.25 11.11
N LEU A 142 3.94 0.33 11.37
CA LEU A 142 3.36 0.74 12.64
C LEU A 142 3.27 -0.37 13.68
N GLY A 143 3.77 -1.57 13.38
CA GLY A 143 3.64 -2.68 14.28
C GLY A 143 2.23 -3.27 14.30
N LEU A 144 1.46 -3.06 13.23
CA LEU A 144 0.09 -3.57 13.09
C LEU A 144 -0.07 -4.50 11.88
N PRO A 145 -0.81 -5.61 12.02
CA PRO A 145 -1.19 -6.44 10.89
C PRO A 145 -2.42 -5.83 10.18
N PRO A 146 -2.53 -5.99 8.84
CA PRO A 146 -3.79 -5.78 8.14
C PRO A 146 -4.89 -6.68 8.73
N PHE A 147 -6.13 -6.17 8.79
CA PHE A 147 -7.21 -6.86 9.48
C PHE A 147 -8.53 -6.94 8.70
N LEU A 148 -8.64 -6.37 7.50
CA LEU A 148 -9.83 -6.44 6.65
C LEU A 148 -9.70 -7.48 5.54
N GLY A 149 -8.98 -8.57 5.79
CA GLY A 149 -8.71 -9.62 4.81
C GLY A 149 -7.46 -9.39 3.98
N GLY A 150 -6.68 -8.35 4.26
CA GLY A 150 -5.44 -8.06 3.53
C GLY A 150 -4.46 -9.23 3.53
N ILE A 151 -4.27 -9.88 4.69
CA ILE A 151 -3.39 -11.05 4.78
C ILE A 151 -4.00 -12.24 4.06
N THR A 152 -5.29 -12.49 4.28
CA THR A 152 -6.04 -13.63 3.76
C THR A 152 -6.06 -13.62 2.25
N ARG A 153 -6.55 -12.51 1.67
CA ARG A 153 -6.69 -12.36 0.23
C ARG A 153 -5.33 -12.26 -0.46
N LEU A 154 -4.36 -11.54 0.10
CA LEU A 154 -3.01 -11.47 -0.48
C LEU A 154 -2.37 -12.86 -0.51
N THR A 155 -2.40 -13.60 0.61
CA THR A 155 -1.81 -14.95 0.69
C THR A 155 -2.44 -15.92 -0.30
N HIS A 156 -3.76 -15.82 -0.53
CA HIS A 156 -4.45 -16.64 -1.51
C HIS A 156 -4.16 -16.21 -2.96
N LYS A 157 -3.99 -14.89 -3.22
CA LYS A 157 -3.74 -14.35 -4.56
C LYS A 157 -2.30 -14.60 -5.03
N ILE A 158 -1.29 -14.18 -4.27
CA ILE A 158 0.13 -14.25 -4.70
C ILE A 158 0.91 -15.45 -4.12
N GLY A 159 0.30 -16.18 -3.19
CA GLY A 159 0.90 -17.33 -2.52
C GLY A 159 1.84 -16.98 -1.37
N LEU A 160 2.04 -17.94 -0.45
CA LEU A 160 2.75 -17.71 0.81
C LEU A 160 4.17 -17.15 0.63
N ALA A 161 4.93 -17.65 -0.34
CA ALA A 161 6.31 -17.21 -0.53
C ALA A 161 6.40 -15.72 -0.89
N HIS A 162 5.61 -15.25 -1.86
CA HIS A 162 5.56 -13.84 -2.22
C HIS A 162 4.94 -12.99 -1.11
N THR A 163 3.95 -13.49 -0.39
CA THR A 163 3.40 -12.77 0.77
C THR A 163 4.44 -12.55 1.87
N VAL A 164 5.27 -13.57 2.15
CA VAL A 164 6.37 -13.44 3.11
C VAL A 164 7.35 -12.36 2.66
N ASP A 165 7.72 -12.33 1.38
CA ASP A 165 8.61 -11.30 0.85
C ASP A 165 7.96 -9.91 0.88
N PHE A 166 6.69 -9.80 0.51
CA PHE A 166 5.90 -8.56 0.53
C PHE A 166 5.86 -7.97 1.95
N PHE A 167 5.59 -8.80 2.97
CA PHE A 167 5.55 -8.35 4.36
C PHE A 167 6.93 -8.05 4.92
N LEU A 168 7.93 -8.91 4.70
CA LEU A 168 9.29 -8.68 5.19
C LEU A 168 9.93 -7.43 4.60
N ALA A 169 9.64 -7.12 3.33
CA ALA A 169 10.07 -5.87 2.72
C ALA A 169 9.42 -4.67 3.41
N SER A 170 8.11 -4.72 3.67
CA SER A 170 7.35 -3.56 4.19
C SER A 170 7.64 -2.28 3.40
N GLN A 171 7.88 -2.40 2.09
CA GLN A 171 8.15 -1.29 1.18
C GLN A 171 7.12 -1.26 0.04
N PRO A 172 6.94 -0.11 -0.63
CA PRO A 172 6.15 -0.02 -1.84
C PRO A 172 6.63 -1.00 -2.91
N VAL A 173 5.70 -1.78 -3.45
CA VAL A 173 5.92 -2.67 -4.60
C VAL A 173 5.35 -1.99 -5.83
N ASP A 174 6.18 -1.73 -6.84
CA ASP A 174 5.74 -1.14 -8.11
C ASP A 174 4.79 -2.06 -8.89
N ILE A 175 4.09 -1.49 -9.86
CA ILE A 175 3.08 -2.21 -10.64
C ILE A 175 3.65 -3.37 -11.46
N GLU A 176 4.87 -3.24 -11.98
CA GLU A 176 5.52 -4.29 -12.78
C GLU A 176 5.81 -5.52 -11.92
N LYS A 177 6.40 -5.31 -10.74
CA LYS A 177 6.66 -6.34 -9.74
C LYS A 177 5.34 -6.93 -9.23
N ALA A 178 4.33 -6.10 -9.00
CA ALA A 178 3.01 -6.54 -8.57
C ALA A 178 2.34 -7.44 -9.62
N HIS A 179 2.52 -7.16 -10.92
CA HIS A 179 2.05 -8.01 -11.99
C HIS A 179 2.85 -9.32 -12.09
N GLU A 180 4.19 -9.27 -11.97
CA GLU A 180 5.06 -10.46 -11.95
C GLU A 180 4.64 -11.48 -10.88
N ILE A 181 4.32 -11.01 -9.67
CA ILE A 181 3.92 -11.88 -8.54
C ILE A 181 2.43 -12.25 -8.57
N GLY A 182 1.65 -11.73 -9.52
CA GLY A 182 0.22 -12.01 -9.69
C GLY A 182 -0.71 -11.20 -8.77
N LEU A 183 -0.24 -10.10 -8.18
CA LEU A 183 -1.08 -9.15 -7.44
C LEU A 183 -1.91 -8.29 -8.41
N VAL A 184 -1.31 -7.85 -9.50
CA VAL A 184 -2.00 -7.12 -10.59
C VAL A 184 -2.24 -8.09 -11.74
N ASP A 185 -3.47 -8.11 -12.25
CA ASP A 185 -3.87 -9.03 -13.31
C ASP A 185 -3.63 -8.43 -14.70
N HIS A 186 -3.77 -7.12 -14.86
CA HIS A 186 -3.58 -6.43 -16.13
C HIS A 186 -2.99 -5.03 -15.94
N ILE A 187 -2.08 -4.66 -16.85
CA ILE A 187 -1.49 -3.33 -16.95
C ILE A 187 -1.91 -2.74 -18.30
N GLN A 188 -2.43 -1.51 -18.31
CA GLN A 188 -2.89 -0.82 -19.54
C GLN A 188 -2.51 0.65 -19.53
N PRO A 189 -2.42 1.34 -20.69
CA PRO A 189 -2.24 2.80 -20.70
C PRO A 189 -3.36 3.52 -19.95
N LEU A 190 -3.01 4.53 -19.16
CA LEU A 190 -3.92 5.28 -18.29
C LEU A 190 -5.12 5.83 -19.06
N GLY A 191 -4.90 6.33 -20.28
CA GLY A 191 -5.96 6.86 -21.15
C GLY A 191 -7.01 5.82 -21.58
N THR A 192 -6.64 4.54 -21.61
CA THR A 192 -7.51 3.44 -22.08
C THR A 192 -7.91 2.47 -20.96
N LEU A 193 -7.35 2.61 -19.76
CA LEU A 193 -7.49 1.66 -18.65
C LEU A 193 -8.96 1.37 -18.32
N GLU A 194 -9.77 2.42 -18.15
CA GLU A 194 -11.18 2.23 -17.77
C GLU A 194 -12.01 1.62 -18.89
N GLU A 195 -11.82 2.08 -20.13
CA GLU A 195 -12.58 1.59 -21.29
C GLU A 195 -12.33 0.10 -21.51
N GLN A 196 -11.07 -0.31 -21.44
CA GLN A 196 -10.71 -1.72 -21.60
C GLN A 196 -11.18 -2.58 -20.43
N ALA A 197 -11.12 -2.06 -19.20
CA ALA A 197 -11.67 -2.75 -18.03
C ALA A 197 -13.20 -2.91 -18.15
N ARG A 198 -13.93 -1.89 -18.62
CA ARG A 198 -15.36 -1.98 -18.91
C ARG A 198 -15.66 -3.04 -19.96
N HIS A 199 -14.93 -3.04 -21.07
CA HIS A 199 -15.09 -4.02 -22.12
C HIS A 199 -14.84 -5.45 -21.62
N PHE A 200 -13.77 -5.65 -20.84
CA PHE A 200 -13.50 -6.94 -20.19
C PHE A 200 -14.61 -7.34 -19.21
N LEU A 201 -15.15 -6.41 -18.44
CA LEU A 201 -16.26 -6.65 -17.53
C LEU A 201 -17.54 -7.08 -18.27
N LEU A 202 -17.87 -6.44 -19.40
CA LEU A 202 -18.99 -6.86 -20.26
C LEU A 202 -18.80 -8.27 -20.80
N GLN A 203 -17.58 -8.64 -21.19
CA GLN A 203 -17.27 -10.01 -21.62
C GLN A 203 -17.47 -11.02 -20.48
N LEU A 204 -17.06 -10.69 -19.25
CA LEU A 204 -17.29 -11.53 -18.07
C LEU A 204 -18.78 -11.70 -17.75
N ILE A 205 -19.59 -10.66 -17.95
CA ILE A 205 -21.04 -10.70 -17.75
C ILE A 205 -21.71 -11.61 -18.79
N GLN A 206 -21.32 -11.52 -20.06
CA GLN A 206 -21.90 -12.31 -21.16
C GLN A 206 -21.46 -13.78 -21.12
N LYS A 207 -20.19 -14.03 -20.82
CA LYS A 207 -19.60 -15.36 -20.69
C LYS A 207 -19.06 -15.50 -19.28
N PRO A 208 -19.91 -15.80 -18.28
CA PRO A 208 -19.46 -16.04 -16.92
C PRO A 208 -18.48 -17.20 -16.95
N THR A 209 -17.19 -16.89 -16.91
CA THR A 209 -16.15 -17.90 -16.87
C THR A 209 -16.29 -18.67 -15.56
N LYS A 210 -15.97 -19.97 -15.53
CA LYS A 210 -15.87 -20.73 -14.26
C LYS A 210 -14.87 -20.11 -13.26
N LYS A 211 -14.01 -19.18 -13.73
CA LYS A 211 -13.10 -18.35 -12.93
C LYS A 211 -13.79 -17.18 -12.22
N GLY A 212 -15.06 -16.89 -12.48
CA GLY A 212 -15.88 -15.91 -11.75
C GLY A 212 -16.30 -16.36 -10.35
N LYS A 213 -15.70 -17.43 -9.80
CA LYS A 213 -15.78 -17.69 -8.37
C LYS A 213 -14.77 -16.76 -7.71
N ALA A 214 -15.26 -15.87 -6.85
CA ALA A 214 -14.58 -14.87 -6.02
C ALA A 214 -13.46 -15.39 -5.09
N TYR A 215 -12.85 -16.51 -5.46
CA TYR A 215 -11.91 -17.29 -4.70
C TYR A 215 -11.19 -18.26 -5.65
N SER A 216 -10.01 -17.87 -6.16
CA SER A 216 -9.04 -18.89 -6.51
C SER A 216 -8.49 -19.44 -5.18
N PRO A 217 -8.67 -20.73 -4.84
CA PRO A 217 -7.92 -21.31 -3.73
C PRO A 217 -6.43 -20.99 -3.93
N PRO A 218 -5.64 -20.86 -2.85
CA PRO A 218 -4.21 -20.57 -2.97
C PRO A 218 -3.64 -21.49 -4.06
N PRO A 219 -2.87 -20.94 -5.01
CA PRO A 219 -2.47 -21.70 -6.19
C PRO A 219 -1.92 -23.05 -5.74
N ARG A 220 -2.32 -24.17 -6.35
CA ARG A 220 -1.96 -25.53 -5.87
C ARG A 220 -0.45 -25.69 -5.56
N ARG A 221 0.40 -24.87 -6.20
CA ARG A 221 1.85 -24.75 -5.93
C ARG A 221 2.18 -24.08 -4.58
N SER A 222 1.45 -23.04 -4.15
CA SER A 222 1.61 -22.29 -2.88
C SER A 222 1.43 -23.15 -1.61
N THR A 223 0.60 -24.19 -1.67
CA THR A 223 0.34 -25.08 -0.52
C THR A 223 1.34 -26.22 -0.40
N SER A 224 2.25 -26.39 -1.37
CA SER A 224 3.26 -27.46 -1.35
C SER A 224 4.18 -27.33 -0.14
N TRP A 225 4.61 -28.47 0.40
CA TRP A 225 5.62 -28.53 1.47
C TRP A 225 6.88 -27.73 1.10
N LEU A 226 7.26 -27.73 -0.18
CA LEU A 226 8.42 -26.98 -0.69
C LEU A 226 8.24 -25.48 -0.54
N CYS A 227 7.07 -24.93 -0.90
CA CYS A 227 6.79 -23.50 -0.73
C CYS A 227 6.82 -23.08 0.74
N ARG A 228 6.30 -23.92 1.65
CA ARG A 228 6.41 -23.68 3.09
C ARG A 228 7.83 -23.75 3.60
N TYR A 229 8.62 -24.71 3.10
CA TYR A 229 10.03 -24.84 3.42
C TYR A 229 10.81 -23.59 2.98
N PHE A 230 10.61 -23.12 1.75
CA PHE A 230 11.26 -21.91 1.23
C PHE A 230 10.81 -20.65 1.98
N ALA A 231 9.51 -20.51 2.26
CA ALA A 231 8.99 -19.42 3.08
C ALA A 231 9.65 -19.40 4.47
N ARG A 232 9.70 -20.54 5.17
CA ARG A 232 10.40 -20.67 6.47
C ARG A 232 11.89 -20.33 6.37
N ARG A 233 12.55 -20.77 5.31
CA ARG A 233 13.98 -20.49 5.08
C ARG A 233 14.22 -19.00 4.83
N ARG A 234 13.34 -18.32 4.10
CA ARG A 234 13.38 -16.86 3.90
C ARG A 234 13.14 -16.10 5.19
N LEU A 235 12.10 -16.46 5.95
CA LEU A 235 11.85 -15.93 7.29
C LEU A 235 13.10 -16.03 8.18
N ARG A 236 13.80 -17.16 8.19
CA ARG A 236 15.02 -17.36 8.99
C ARG A 236 16.24 -16.57 8.49
N LYS A 237 16.37 -16.35 7.18
CA LYS A 237 17.50 -15.62 6.58
C LYS A 237 17.33 -14.11 6.66
N ILE A 238 16.16 -13.61 6.29
CA ILE A 238 15.87 -12.17 6.14
C ILE A 238 15.32 -11.59 7.45
N GLY A 239 14.59 -12.39 8.23
CA GLY A 239 13.87 -11.95 9.42
C GLY A 239 14.65 -11.97 10.75
N GLN A 240 15.98 -11.83 10.75
CA GLN A 240 16.70 -11.95 12.04
C GLN A 240 16.60 -10.71 12.94
N ILE A 241 16.41 -9.52 12.38
CA ILE A 241 16.35 -8.27 13.15
C ILE A 241 14.94 -7.66 13.09
N HIS A 242 14.50 -7.21 11.92
CA HIS A 242 13.21 -6.50 11.77
C HIS A 242 11.97 -7.34 12.15
N TYR A 243 11.97 -8.64 11.84
CA TYR A 243 10.84 -9.54 12.19
C TYR A 243 10.75 -9.82 13.70
N LYS A 244 11.87 -9.84 14.43
CA LYS A 244 11.85 -10.14 15.87
C LYS A 244 11.41 -8.95 16.72
N THR A 245 11.62 -7.73 16.23
CA THR A 245 11.32 -6.51 16.98
C THR A 245 9.96 -5.91 16.61
N ASN A 246 9.46 -6.15 15.40
CA ASN A 246 8.20 -5.60 14.93
C ASN A 246 7.04 -6.60 15.19
N PRO A 247 6.16 -6.31 16.18
CA PRO A 247 5.14 -7.27 16.60
C PRO A 247 4.03 -7.45 15.56
N GLY A 248 3.70 -6.42 14.78
CA GLY A 248 2.72 -6.49 13.69
C GLY A 248 3.18 -7.37 12.55
N LEU A 249 4.44 -7.20 12.12
CA LEU A 249 5.05 -8.03 11.11
C LEU A 249 5.09 -9.50 11.53
N GLN A 250 5.44 -9.77 12.80
CA GLN A 250 5.43 -11.13 13.33
C GLN A 250 4.03 -11.76 13.23
N LYS A 251 3.01 -11.08 13.76
CA LYS A 251 1.63 -11.58 13.74
C LYS A 251 1.06 -11.71 12.32
N ALA A 252 1.46 -10.82 11.41
CA ALA A 252 1.04 -10.89 10.02
C ALA A 252 1.59 -12.13 9.31
N LEU A 253 2.89 -12.43 9.51
CA LEU A 253 3.54 -13.60 8.94
C LEU A 253 3.05 -14.92 9.55
N GLU A 254 2.80 -14.95 10.86
CA GLU A 254 2.19 -16.10 11.53
C GLU A 254 0.78 -16.38 11.00
N SER A 255 -0.02 -15.32 10.81
CA SER A 255 -1.36 -15.41 10.23
C SER A 255 -1.29 -15.90 8.77
N ALA A 256 -0.43 -15.33 7.93
CA ALA A 256 -0.23 -15.76 6.55
C ALA A 256 0.14 -17.25 6.46
N TYR A 257 1.02 -17.72 7.35
CA TYR A 257 1.41 -19.13 7.40
C TYR A 257 0.22 -20.04 7.73
N LYS A 258 -0.60 -19.68 8.73
CA LYS A 258 -1.82 -20.43 9.11
C LYS A 258 -2.85 -20.41 7.98
N ILE A 259 -3.12 -19.24 7.42
CA ILE A 259 -4.04 -18.98 6.30
C ILE A 259 -3.65 -19.79 5.06
N SER A 260 -2.35 -19.92 4.75
CA SER A 260 -1.90 -20.69 3.59
C SER A 260 -2.36 -22.15 3.60
N SER A 261 -2.72 -22.69 4.77
CA SER A 261 -3.23 -24.05 4.96
C SER A 261 -4.74 -24.17 4.82
N SER A 262 -5.45 -23.05 4.90
CA SER A 262 -6.91 -23.02 4.96
C SER A 262 -7.50 -22.33 3.74
N LYS A 263 -8.61 -22.88 3.25
CA LYS A 263 -9.37 -22.27 2.16
C LYS A 263 -10.51 -21.36 2.63
N LYS A 264 -10.81 -21.35 3.93
CA LYS A 264 -11.97 -20.63 4.47
C LYS A 264 -11.61 -19.17 4.72
N LEU A 265 -12.29 -18.25 4.03
CA LEU A 265 -12.11 -16.81 4.22
C LEU A 265 -12.46 -16.35 5.64
N GLU A 266 -13.56 -16.86 6.19
CA GLU A 266 -13.98 -16.56 7.58
C GLU A 266 -12.93 -16.94 8.61
N TYR A 267 -12.23 -18.07 8.37
CA TYR A 267 -11.11 -18.47 9.23
C TYR A 267 -9.95 -17.47 9.15
N GLY A 268 -9.59 -17.04 7.95
CA GLY A 268 -8.54 -16.03 7.74
C GLY A 268 -8.88 -14.69 8.41
N LEU A 269 -10.08 -14.17 8.18
CA LEU A 269 -10.59 -12.96 8.83
C LEU A 269 -10.57 -13.08 10.37
N SER A 270 -10.99 -14.23 10.90
CA SER A 270 -10.97 -14.46 12.35
C SER A 270 -9.55 -14.47 12.93
N LEU A 271 -8.57 -15.01 12.18
CA LEU A 271 -7.16 -15.01 12.57
C LEU A 271 -6.57 -13.61 12.55
N GLU A 272 -6.85 -12.85 11.49
CA GLU A 272 -6.40 -11.46 11.37
C GLU A 272 -6.95 -10.57 12.48
N MET A 273 -8.26 -10.63 12.75
CA MET A 273 -8.86 -9.88 13.86
C MET A 273 -8.26 -10.30 15.19
N LYS A 274 -8.06 -11.60 15.42
CA LYS A 274 -7.41 -12.08 16.66
C LYS A 274 -5.99 -11.53 16.78
N ALA A 275 -5.20 -11.59 15.72
CA ALA A 275 -3.84 -11.07 15.67
C ALA A 275 -3.80 -9.56 15.96
N PHE A 276 -4.73 -8.79 15.38
CA PHE A 276 -4.84 -7.35 15.62
C PHE A 276 -5.21 -7.04 17.07
N LEU A 277 -6.25 -7.69 17.62
CA LEU A 277 -6.71 -7.48 19.00
C LEU A 277 -5.65 -7.85 20.04
N GLU A 278 -4.90 -8.93 19.82
CA GLU A 278 -3.79 -9.31 20.71
C GLU A 278 -2.71 -8.22 20.78
N LEU A 279 -2.49 -7.47 19.70
CA LEU A 279 -1.52 -6.38 19.66
C LEU A 279 -2.05 -5.07 20.24
N MET A 280 -3.36 -4.87 20.19
CA MET A 280 -3.96 -3.71 20.86
C MET A 280 -3.73 -3.74 22.37
N ASP A 281 -3.75 -4.91 22.99
CA ASP A 281 -3.52 -5.07 24.43
C ASP A 281 -2.02 -5.21 24.78
N TYR A 282 -1.13 -5.22 23.77
CA TYR A 282 0.29 -5.46 23.96
C TYR A 282 1.08 -4.16 24.05
N GLU A 283 1.67 -3.90 25.22
CA GLU A 283 2.40 -2.65 25.52
C GLU A 283 3.48 -2.30 24.48
N ILE A 284 4.27 -3.28 24.03
CA ILE A 284 5.31 -3.03 23.03
C ILE A 284 4.69 -2.58 21.69
N ALA A 285 3.57 -3.17 21.29
CA ALA A 285 2.89 -2.78 20.06
C ALA A 285 2.23 -1.40 20.19
N GLN A 286 1.67 -1.06 21.35
CA GLN A 286 1.15 0.29 21.62
C GLN A 286 2.27 1.33 21.52
N ASN A 287 3.40 1.10 22.19
CA ASN A 287 4.56 2.01 22.16
C ASN A 287 5.13 2.16 20.74
N TRP A 288 5.26 1.04 20.01
CA TRP A 288 5.70 1.04 18.62
C TRP A 288 4.76 1.85 17.73
N PHE A 289 3.45 1.60 17.85
CA PHE A 289 2.43 2.36 17.12
C PHE A 289 2.56 3.85 17.42
N HIS A 290 2.60 4.25 18.70
CA HIS A 290 2.71 5.65 19.09
C HIS A 290 3.95 6.35 18.51
N LEU A 291 5.12 5.73 18.57
CA LEU A 291 6.38 6.30 18.05
C LEU A 291 6.30 6.54 16.53
N HIS A 292 5.89 5.51 15.78
CA HIS A 292 5.80 5.62 14.32
C HIS A 292 4.67 6.54 13.89
N PHE A 293 3.57 6.54 14.64
CA PHE A 293 2.42 7.39 14.37
C PHE A 293 2.76 8.87 14.55
N GLN A 294 3.48 9.23 15.62
CA GLN A 294 3.96 10.60 15.84
C GLN A 294 4.92 11.05 14.73
N ALA A 295 5.83 10.17 14.28
CA ALA A 295 6.74 10.47 13.19
C ALA A 295 5.98 10.81 11.89
N GLU A 296 4.97 10.01 11.53
CA GLU A 296 4.12 10.26 10.36
C GLU A 296 3.34 11.58 10.49
N GLN A 297 2.78 11.90 11.67
CA GLN A 297 2.11 13.18 11.89
C GLN A 297 3.04 14.39 11.68
N ILE A 298 4.29 14.30 12.17
CA ILE A 298 5.29 15.37 11.98
C ILE A 298 5.62 15.55 10.50
N LEU A 299 5.77 14.45 9.76
CA LEU A 299 6.02 14.50 8.31
C LEU A 299 4.84 15.13 7.56
N HIS A 300 3.61 14.75 7.89
CA HIS A 300 2.40 15.35 7.32
C HIS A 300 2.29 16.85 7.63
N GLN A 301 2.56 17.27 8.87
CA GLN A 301 2.56 18.69 9.25
C GLN A 301 3.63 19.48 8.46
N LYS A 302 4.83 18.92 8.30
CA LYS A 302 5.90 19.56 7.49
C LYS A 302 5.54 19.68 6.02
N MET A 303 4.76 18.74 5.47
CA MET A 303 4.25 18.84 4.10
C MET A 303 3.14 19.89 3.93
N GLN A 304 2.40 20.19 5.00
CA GLN A 304 1.31 21.18 5.01
C GLN A 304 1.78 22.59 5.40
N ALA A 305 2.96 22.73 6.01
CA ALA A 305 3.57 24.02 6.21
C ALA A 305 3.65 24.73 4.85
N PRO A 306 3.25 26.01 4.75
CA PRO A 306 3.36 26.73 3.49
C PRO A 306 4.81 26.57 3.02
N LEU A 307 4.98 26.22 1.75
CA LEU A 307 6.26 26.38 1.02
C LEU A 307 6.56 27.89 0.92
N SER A 308 6.59 28.57 2.05
CA SER A 308 6.88 29.98 2.17
C SER A 308 8.37 30.12 1.93
N ARG A 309 8.65 30.63 0.73
CA ARG A 309 9.96 30.90 0.14
C ARG A 309 10.65 29.64 -0.36
N PHE A 310 10.24 29.20 -1.55
CA PHE A 310 11.23 28.72 -2.52
C PHE A 310 12.31 29.81 -2.62
N PHE A 311 13.43 29.61 -1.93
CA PHE A 311 14.65 30.29 -2.32
C PHE A 311 14.87 29.88 -3.77
N SER A 312 14.79 30.83 -4.70
CA SER A 312 15.41 30.72 -6.03
C SER A 312 16.71 29.95 -5.84
N GLN A 313 16.89 28.81 -6.52
CA GLN A 313 17.92 27.80 -6.27
C GLN A 313 19.35 28.38 -6.36
N LYS A 314 19.75 29.15 -5.35
CA LYS A 314 21.12 29.58 -5.16
C LYS A 314 21.90 28.33 -4.76
N PRO A 315 23.11 28.15 -5.30
CA PRO A 315 23.92 26.99 -4.93
C PRO A 315 24.17 26.98 -3.42
N ILE A 316 23.92 25.84 -2.80
CA ILE A 316 24.13 25.63 -1.36
C ILE A 316 25.61 25.40 -1.12
N GLY A 317 26.23 26.23 -0.27
CA GLY A 317 27.62 26.03 0.14
C GLY A 317 27.73 24.96 1.24
N VAL A 318 28.55 23.94 1.01
CA VAL A 318 28.96 22.97 2.04
C VAL A 318 30.43 23.21 2.35
N LEU A 319 30.74 23.54 3.60
CA LEU A 319 32.10 23.82 4.06
C LEU A 319 32.68 22.55 4.71
N GLY A 320 33.83 22.10 4.19
CA GLY A 320 34.51 20.86 4.54
C GLY A 320 34.14 19.71 3.61
N ALA A 321 35.14 19.03 3.06
CA ALA A 321 35.06 17.81 2.27
C ALA A 321 35.43 16.56 3.08
N GLY A 322 35.35 16.63 4.42
CA GLY A 322 35.41 15.46 5.30
C GLY A 322 34.13 14.62 5.26
N ASN A 323 34.09 13.53 6.03
CA ASN A 323 32.98 12.56 6.02
C ASN A 323 31.59 13.20 6.06
N MET A 324 31.33 14.15 6.97
CA MET A 324 30.02 14.80 7.07
C MET A 324 29.70 15.68 5.85
N GLY A 325 30.67 16.44 5.34
CA GLY A 325 30.48 17.32 4.19
C GLY A 325 30.18 16.55 2.91
N ILE A 326 30.84 15.40 2.73
CA ILE A 326 30.56 14.44 1.66
C ILE A 326 29.09 13.99 1.71
N TYR A 327 28.60 13.55 2.88
CA TYR A 327 27.21 13.08 3.01
C TYR A 327 26.18 14.20 2.86
N LEU A 328 26.48 15.42 3.33
CA LEU A 328 25.63 16.60 3.09
C LEU A 328 25.55 16.94 1.61
N ALA A 329 26.69 17.06 0.94
CA ALA A 329 26.75 17.38 -0.49
C ALA A 329 26.06 16.30 -1.33
N TYR A 330 26.31 15.03 -1.02
CA TYR A 330 25.62 13.89 -1.62
C TYR A 330 24.10 13.99 -1.46
N THR A 331 23.61 14.19 -0.23
CA THR A 331 22.16 14.23 0.06
C THR A 331 21.47 15.41 -0.63
N LEU A 332 22.10 16.58 -0.65
CA LEU A 332 21.58 17.77 -1.33
C LEU A 332 21.53 17.57 -2.85
N ALA A 333 22.59 17.01 -3.46
CA ALA A 333 22.60 16.68 -4.88
C ALA A 333 21.56 15.60 -5.23
N MET A 334 21.32 14.61 -4.36
CA MET A 334 20.23 13.64 -4.53
C MET A 334 18.85 14.29 -4.58
N LYS A 335 18.67 15.38 -3.85
CA LYS A 335 17.43 16.18 -3.83
C LYS A 335 17.39 17.29 -4.89
N ASP A 336 18.29 17.23 -5.87
CA ASP A 336 18.38 18.14 -7.02
C ASP A 336 18.67 19.60 -6.64
N TYR A 337 19.37 19.81 -5.53
CA TYR A 337 19.93 21.11 -5.17
C TYR A 337 21.34 21.26 -5.76
N PRO A 338 21.66 22.40 -6.42
CA PRO A 338 23.03 22.74 -6.77
C PRO A 338 23.87 22.95 -5.49
N VAL A 339 25.04 22.33 -5.40
CA VAL A 339 25.90 22.38 -4.21
C VAL A 339 27.30 22.83 -4.59
N ARG A 340 27.83 23.80 -3.85
CA ARG A 340 29.23 24.19 -3.90
C ARG A 340 29.97 23.59 -2.71
N LEU A 341 30.81 22.59 -2.95
CA LEU A 341 31.61 21.92 -1.91
C LEU A 341 32.95 22.64 -1.77
N LYS A 342 33.20 23.22 -0.60
CA LYS A 342 34.44 23.95 -0.31
C LYS A 342 35.29 23.20 0.70
N ASP A 343 36.59 23.10 0.45
CA ASP A 343 37.58 22.68 1.47
C ASP A 343 38.84 23.55 1.33
N VAL A 344 39.67 23.57 2.37
CA VAL A 344 40.99 24.23 2.30
C VAL A 344 41.99 23.41 1.47
N ASN A 345 41.83 22.08 1.43
CA ASN A 345 42.77 21.18 0.76
C ASN A 345 42.17 20.60 -0.54
N HIS A 346 42.86 20.81 -1.67
CA HIS A 346 42.51 20.22 -2.96
C HIS A 346 42.46 18.69 -2.94
N GLN A 347 43.35 18.03 -2.20
CA GLN A 347 43.38 16.57 -2.08
C GLN A 347 42.13 16.05 -1.35
N ALA A 348 41.70 16.75 -0.30
CA ALA A 348 40.49 16.40 0.45
C ALA A 348 39.24 16.52 -0.43
N LEU A 349 39.14 17.57 -1.25
CA LEU A 349 38.06 17.72 -2.24
C LEU A 349 38.04 16.59 -3.27
N GLY A 350 39.21 16.24 -3.83
CA GLY A 350 39.31 15.15 -4.80
C GLY A 350 38.87 13.80 -4.22
N MET A 351 39.31 13.49 -2.99
CA MET A 351 38.89 12.28 -2.27
C MET A 351 37.39 12.31 -1.97
N GLY A 352 36.87 13.45 -1.51
CA GLY A 352 35.45 13.62 -1.19
C GLY A 352 34.55 13.43 -2.42
N LEU A 353 34.89 14.06 -3.55
CA LEU A 353 34.16 13.88 -4.80
C LEU A 353 34.17 12.44 -5.29
N LYS A 354 35.31 11.74 -5.18
CA LYS A 354 35.42 10.32 -5.54
C LYS A 354 34.50 9.45 -4.67
N GLN A 355 34.41 9.76 -3.38
CA GLN A 355 33.51 9.06 -2.47
C GLN A 355 32.05 9.35 -2.78
N ILE A 356 31.67 10.60 -3.07
CA ILE A 356 30.30 10.96 -3.50
C ILE A 356 29.93 10.21 -4.78
N HIS A 357 30.83 10.18 -5.76
CA HIS A 357 30.62 9.45 -7.02
C HIS A 357 30.39 7.95 -6.77
N SER A 358 31.22 7.31 -5.94
CA SER A 358 31.08 5.89 -5.60
C SER A 358 29.77 5.59 -4.86
N LEU A 359 29.30 6.50 -4.00
CA LEU A 359 27.99 6.38 -3.35
C LEU A 359 26.85 6.47 -4.37
N MET A 360 26.91 7.43 -5.31
CA MET A 360 25.90 7.59 -6.36
C MET A 360 25.85 6.38 -7.31
N GLN A 361 27.00 5.79 -7.66
CA GLN A 361 27.08 4.61 -8.54
C GLN A 361 26.30 3.40 -8.01
N ARG A 362 26.11 3.29 -6.69
CA ARG A 362 25.35 2.18 -6.09
C ARG A 362 23.84 2.30 -6.28
N HIS A 363 23.34 3.51 -6.55
CA HIS A 363 21.91 3.82 -6.51
C HIS A 363 21.33 4.29 -7.84
N TYR A 364 22.17 4.71 -8.80
CA TYR A 364 21.72 5.33 -10.04
C TYR A 364 22.36 4.70 -11.28
N SER A 365 21.61 4.69 -12.39
CA SER A 365 22.16 4.42 -13.72
C SER A 365 23.12 5.52 -14.14
N ASP A 366 24.05 5.20 -15.05
CA ASP A 366 25.13 6.12 -15.48
C ASP A 366 24.62 7.50 -15.92
N TRP A 367 23.50 7.55 -16.65
CA TRP A 367 22.90 8.81 -17.09
C TRP A 367 22.40 9.66 -15.90
N THR A 368 21.64 9.05 -14.99
CA THR A 368 21.09 9.74 -13.81
C THR A 368 22.18 10.19 -12.86
N LEU A 369 23.23 9.37 -12.75
CA LEU A 369 24.41 9.69 -11.98
C LEU A 369 25.10 10.93 -12.50
N ASN A 370 25.41 10.99 -13.80
CA ASN A 370 26.09 12.14 -14.39
C ASN A 370 25.30 13.43 -14.21
N LYS A 371 23.97 13.36 -14.37
CA LYS A 371 23.07 14.50 -14.14
C LYS A 371 23.12 15.00 -12.70
N LYS A 372 23.08 14.11 -11.70
CA LYS A 372 23.12 14.50 -10.27
C LYS A 372 24.52 14.93 -9.84
N PHE A 373 25.56 14.30 -10.36
CA PHE A 373 26.95 14.66 -10.05
C PHE A 373 27.32 16.04 -10.61
N ALA A 374 26.75 16.43 -11.76
CA ALA A 374 26.92 17.77 -12.34
C ALA A 374 26.40 18.92 -11.45
N LEU A 375 25.56 18.63 -10.45
CA LEU A 375 25.10 19.61 -9.47
C LEU A 375 26.17 19.98 -8.43
N LEU A 376 27.29 19.23 -8.37
CA LEU A 376 28.38 19.44 -7.42
C LEU A 376 29.48 20.28 -8.07
N SER A 377 29.78 21.43 -7.47
CA SER A 377 30.90 22.30 -7.88
C SER A 377 31.94 22.38 -6.76
N PRO A 378 33.15 21.82 -6.92
CA PRO A 378 34.22 21.98 -5.93
C PRO A 378 34.85 23.38 -5.99
N THR A 379 35.27 23.91 -4.85
CA THR A 379 36.10 25.13 -4.77
C THR A 379 37.05 25.05 -3.57
N THR A 380 38.23 25.64 -3.67
CA THR A 380 39.10 25.90 -2.51
C THR A 380 39.07 27.36 -2.05
N HIS A 381 38.51 28.25 -2.89
CA HIS A 381 38.38 29.68 -2.65
C HIS A 381 37.11 30.03 -1.89
#